data_AF-A0A1D1VTL3-F1
#
_entry.id   AF-A0A1D1VTL3-F1
#
_cell.length_a   1.000
_cell.length_b   1.000
_cell.length_c   1.000
_cell.angle_alpha   90.00
_cell.angle_beta   90.00
_cell.angle_gamma   90.00
#
_symmetry.space_group_name_H-M   'P 1'
#
loop_
_entity.id
_entity.type
_entity.pdbx_description
1 polymer ?
#
loop_
_entity_poly.entity_id
_entity_poly.type
_entity_poly.pdbx_seq_one_letter_code
_entity_poly.pdbx_strand_id
1 'polypeptide(L)'
;MKLPGEKITSLSVCAAFFLLLLCTKDAEAALGVPRHCTWHGTAPFCWPSCPYGKVSKLESKCGNNKLFCCATGNKWLCCPQDLDITPELAAAIAQ
;
A
#
# COMPACT_ATOMS: atom_id res chain seq x y z
N MET A 1 -1.14 -59.13 11.52
CA MET A 1 -1.14 -58.60 10.15
C MET A 1 -1.65 -57.16 10.21
N LYS A 2 -0.91 -56.21 9.63
CA LYS A 2 -1.05 -54.75 9.79
C LYS A 2 -1.31 -54.10 8.42
N LEU A 3 -2.09 -52.99 8.43
CA LEU A 3 -2.34 -51.94 7.41
C LEU A 3 -3.60 -52.12 6.54
N PRO A 4 -4.23 -51.06 5.97
CA PRO A 4 -3.94 -49.60 6.02
C PRO A 4 -5.17 -48.66 6.24
N GLY A 5 -4.91 -47.35 6.44
CA GLY A 5 -5.76 -46.30 5.84
C GLY A 5 -6.39 -45.26 6.78
N GLU A 6 -5.58 -44.29 7.23
CA GLU A 6 -6.04 -43.03 7.84
C GLU A 6 -6.97 -42.25 6.90
N LYS A 7 -8.23 -42.06 7.32
CA LYS A 7 -9.19 -41.15 6.70
C LYS A 7 -9.10 -39.77 7.35
N ILE A 8 -8.01 -39.03 7.16
CA ILE A 8 -7.85 -37.68 7.73
C ILE A 8 -7.14 -36.76 6.74
N THR A 9 -7.70 -36.61 5.54
CA THR A 9 -7.14 -35.70 4.50
C THR A 9 -8.19 -35.09 3.56
N SER A 10 -9.49 -35.13 3.87
CA SER A 10 -10.51 -34.53 2.98
C SER A 10 -11.23 -33.32 3.60
N LEU A 11 -11.61 -33.39 4.89
CA LEU A 11 -12.34 -32.31 5.55
C LEU A 11 -11.47 -31.05 5.82
N SER A 12 -10.18 -31.24 6.15
CA SER A 12 -9.25 -30.14 6.50
C SER A 12 -8.90 -29.26 5.29
N VAL A 13 -8.76 -29.87 4.11
CA VAL A 13 -8.43 -29.16 2.87
C VAL A 13 -9.59 -28.25 2.44
N CYS A 14 -10.84 -28.72 2.56
CA CYS A 14 -12.02 -27.93 2.23
C CYS A 14 -12.19 -26.71 3.14
N ALA A 15 -11.93 -26.87 4.45
CA ALA A 15 -12.01 -25.77 5.41
C ALA A 15 -10.90 -24.72 5.18
N ALA A 16 -9.66 -25.16 4.90
CA ALA A 16 -8.56 -24.26 4.57
C ALA A 16 -8.82 -23.49 3.26
N PHE A 17 -9.41 -24.14 2.26
CA PHE A 17 -9.78 -23.49 1.00
C PHE A 17 -10.91 -22.47 1.18
N PHE A 18 -11.92 -22.79 2.00
CA PHE A 18 -13.00 -21.86 2.35
C PHE A 18 -12.50 -20.66 3.16
N LEU A 19 -11.56 -20.86 4.08
CA LEU A 19 -10.87 -19.80 4.82
C LEU A 19 -10.03 -18.91 3.89
N LEU A 20 -9.30 -19.51 2.94
CA LEU A 20 -8.55 -18.77 1.92
C LEU A 20 -9.47 -17.92 1.03
N LEU A 21 -10.63 -18.46 0.61
CA LEU A 21 -11.63 -17.74 -0.19
C LEU A 21 -12.39 -16.64 0.58
N LEU A 22 -12.38 -16.66 1.91
CA LEU A 22 -12.92 -15.59 2.74
C LEU A 22 -11.90 -14.45 2.93
N CYS A 23 -10.60 -14.75 2.98
CA CYS A 23 -9.54 -13.75 3.07
C CYS A 23 -9.37 -12.90 1.80
N THR A 24 -9.88 -13.33 0.65
CA THR A 24 -9.75 -12.56 -0.61
C THR A 24 -10.86 -11.52 -0.82
N LYS A 25 -11.79 -11.36 0.14
CA LYS A 25 -12.93 -10.45 -0.04
C LYS A 25 -12.60 -8.95 0.12
N ASP A 26 -11.40 -8.61 0.55
CA ASP A 26 -11.01 -7.21 0.83
C ASP A 26 -10.25 -6.52 -0.31
N ALA A 27 -10.21 -7.08 -1.53
CA ALA A 27 -9.40 -6.54 -2.63
C ALA A 27 -10.17 -5.68 -3.66
N GLU A 28 -11.47 -5.42 -3.44
CA GLU A 28 -12.35 -4.93 -4.51
C GLU A 28 -12.87 -3.49 -4.31
N ALA A 29 -12.22 -2.66 -3.49
CA ALA A 29 -12.65 -1.25 -3.27
C ALA A 29 -11.64 -0.19 -3.77
N ALA A 30 -10.60 -0.58 -4.51
CA ALA A 30 -9.53 0.34 -4.94
C ALA A 30 -9.44 0.62 -6.46
N LEU A 31 -10.35 0.08 -7.29
CA LEU A 31 -10.15 0.07 -8.75
C LEU A 31 -10.81 1.22 -9.54
N GLY A 32 -11.42 2.21 -8.88
CA GLY A 32 -12.33 3.14 -9.59
C GLY A 32 -11.88 4.59 -9.73
N VAL A 33 -10.88 5.08 -9.00
CA VAL A 33 -10.53 6.50 -9.03
C VAL A 33 -9.04 6.66 -9.28
N PRO A 34 -8.60 7.57 -10.17
CA PRO A 34 -7.19 7.96 -10.29
C PRO A 34 -6.76 8.69 -9.00
N ARG A 35 -6.48 7.92 -7.94
CA ARG A 35 -6.05 8.37 -6.60
C ARG A 35 -4.53 8.49 -6.52
N HIS A 36 -3.92 9.10 -7.53
CA HIS A 36 -2.47 9.11 -7.63
C HIS A 36 -1.89 10.13 -6.64
N CYS A 37 -1.45 9.59 -5.51
CA CYS A 37 -0.50 10.24 -4.63
C CYS A 37 0.87 10.23 -5.31
N THR A 38 1.62 11.33 -5.21
CA THR A 38 2.93 11.46 -5.85
C THR A 38 3.91 12.06 -4.87
N TRP A 39 5.13 11.55 -4.85
CA TRP A 39 6.21 12.14 -4.06
C TRP A 39 6.76 13.39 -4.76
N HIS A 40 6.71 14.53 -4.06
CA HIS A 40 7.30 15.78 -4.50
C HIS A 40 8.53 16.12 -3.65
N GLY A 41 9.57 16.64 -4.29
CA GLY A 41 10.82 17.05 -3.65
C GLY A 41 12.01 16.36 -4.30
N THR A 42 12.96 17.16 -4.80
CA THR A 42 14.14 16.66 -5.51
C THR A 42 15.33 16.68 -4.57
N ALA A 43 15.98 15.53 -4.39
CA ALA A 43 17.21 15.47 -3.60
C ALA A 43 18.34 16.24 -4.30
N PRO A 44 19.33 16.79 -3.57
CA PRO A 44 19.58 16.61 -2.13
C PRO A 44 18.87 17.61 -1.21
N PHE A 45 18.34 18.71 -1.75
CA PHE A 45 17.64 19.75 -0.98
C PHE A 45 16.15 19.76 -1.32
N CYS A 46 15.31 19.33 -0.38
CA CYS A 46 13.88 19.12 -0.64
C CYS A 46 13.01 20.12 0.11
N TRP A 47 12.45 21.08 -0.64
CA TRP A 47 11.41 21.99 -0.17
C TRP A 47 10.22 21.96 -1.14
N PRO A 48 9.49 20.84 -1.20
CA PRO A 48 8.36 20.69 -2.09
C PRO A 48 7.16 21.52 -1.65
N SER A 49 6.25 21.72 -2.60
CA SER A 49 4.86 22.12 -2.33
C SER A 49 3.94 21.16 -3.08
N CYS A 50 2.74 20.95 -2.54
CA CYS A 50 1.74 20.17 -3.26
C CYS A 50 1.07 21.02 -4.33
N PRO A 51 0.81 20.45 -5.52
CA PRO A 51 0.07 21.13 -6.57
C PRO A 51 -1.37 21.41 -6.13
N TYR A 52 -2.04 22.33 -6.83
CA TYR A 52 -3.42 22.73 -6.50
C TYR A 52 -4.37 21.53 -6.40
N GLY A 53 -5.23 21.54 -5.39
CA GLY A 53 -6.18 20.45 -5.10
C GLY A 53 -5.55 19.20 -4.46
N LYS A 54 -4.25 19.22 -4.14
CA LYS A 54 -3.58 18.17 -3.38
C LYS A 54 -3.03 18.68 -2.04
N VAL A 55 -2.94 17.78 -1.07
CA VAL A 55 -2.42 18.02 0.27
C VAL A 55 -1.34 17.01 0.63
N SER A 56 -0.39 17.41 1.47
CA SER A 56 0.64 16.50 1.98
C SER A 56 0.01 15.55 2.99
N LYS A 57 0.09 14.24 2.72
CA LYS A 57 -0.40 13.18 3.63
C LYS A 57 0.74 12.51 4.39
N LEU A 58 1.97 12.58 3.88
CA LEU A 58 3.14 11.97 4.48
C LEU A 58 4.41 12.73 4.10
N GLU A 59 5.37 12.78 5.01
CA GLU A 59 6.70 13.31 4.74
C GLU A 59 7.75 12.22 4.88
N SER A 60 8.74 12.21 3.99
CA SER A 60 9.83 11.23 4.03
C SER A 60 11.12 11.83 3.48
N LYS A 61 12.26 11.40 4.00
CA LYS A 61 13.58 11.81 3.48
C LYS A 61 13.82 11.34 2.06
N CYS A 62 13.30 10.18 1.68
CA CYS A 62 13.60 9.58 0.38
C CYS A 62 12.34 9.33 -0.47
N GLY A 63 11.15 9.44 0.13
CA GLY A 63 9.91 9.09 -0.54
C GLY A 63 9.87 7.60 -0.87
N ASN A 64 9.40 7.25 -2.08
CA ASN A 64 9.34 5.86 -2.54
C ASN A 64 10.72 5.29 -2.92
N ASN A 65 11.69 6.16 -3.22
CA ASN A 65 12.99 5.75 -3.71
C ASN A 65 14.01 5.78 -2.56
N LYS A 66 14.76 4.70 -2.32
CA LYS A 66 15.79 4.68 -1.24
C LYS A 66 17.14 5.22 -1.68
N LEU A 67 17.32 5.49 -2.98
CA LEU A 67 18.61 5.89 -3.56
C LEU A 67 18.80 7.42 -3.60
N PHE A 68 17.73 8.22 -3.66
CA PHE A 68 17.80 9.68 -3.80
C PHE A 68 17.12 10.39 -2.62
N CYS A 69 17.75 10.24 -1.45
CA CYS A 69 17.32 10.88 -0.21
C CYS A 69 17.74 12.36 -0.13
N CYS A 70 16.90 13.17 0.49
CA CYS A 70 17.18 14.55 0.83
C CYS A 70 18.20 14.60 1.98
N ALA A 71 19.30 15.32 1.79
CA ALA A 71 20.22 15.69 2.86
C ALA A 71 19.58 16.74 3.78
N THR A 72 18.80 17.66 3.21
CA THR A 72 18.09 18.71 3.95
C THR A 72 16.64 18.82 3.47
N GLY A 73 15.72 19.08 4.39
CA GLY A 73 14.28 19.07 4.12
C GLY A 73 13.71 17.65 3.92
N ASN A 74 12.48 17.55 3.42
CA ASN A 74 11.77 16.28 3.20
C ASN A 74 11.05 16.28 1.86
N LYS A 75 10.80 15.10 1.31
CA LYS A 75 9.81 14.91 0.24
C LYS A 75 8.42 14.83 0.86
N TRP A 76 7.43 15.35 0.14
CA TRP A 76 6.03 15.32 0.54
C TRP A 76 5.25 14.40 -0.39
N LEU A 77 4.42 13.54 0.18
CA LEU A 77 3.49 12.72 -0.56
C LEU A 77 2.19 13.49 -0.76
N CYS A 78 2.01 14.02 -1.96
CA CYS A 78 0.87 14.87 -2.31
C CYS A 78 -0.26 14.02 -2.89
N CYS A 79 -1.39 13.99 -2.18
CA CYS A 79 -2.60 13.27 -2.56
C CYS A 79 -3.76 14.24 -2.79
N PRO A 80 -4.78 13.91 -3.59
CA PRO A 80 -6.00 14.71 -3.68
C PRO A 80 -6.58 15.04 -2.29
N GLN A 81 -7.06 16.27 -2.09
CA GLN A 81 -7.58 16.72 -0.79
C GLN A 81 -8.76 15.87 -0.29
N ASP A 82 -9.64 15.44 -1.20
CA ASP A 82 -10.85 14.63 -0.90
C ASP A 82 -10.54 13.12 -0.83
N LEU A 83 -9.26 12.75 -0.73
CA LEU A 83 -8.83 11.37 -0.53
C LEU A 83 -8.64 11.11 0.96
N ASP A 84 -9.60 10.38 1.54
CA ASP A 84 -9.56 9.89 2.91
C ASP A 84 -8.97 8.49 2.95
N ILE A 85 -7.66 8.41 3.21
CA ILE A 85 -6.89 7.18 3.36
C ILE A 85 -5.80 7.38 4.41
N THR A 86 -5.34 6.27 5.00
CA THR A 86 -4.22 6.33 5.93
C THR A 86 -2.91 6.69 5.21
N PRO A 87 -1.93 7.31 5.90
CA PRO A 87 -0.64 7.66 5.30
C PRO A 87 0.12 6.43 4.74
N GLU A 88 -0.03 5.27 5.36
CA GLU A 88 0.59 4.01 4.94
C GLU A 88 -0.01 3.54 3.62
N LEU A 89 -1.34 3.59 3.50
CA LEU A 89 -2.02 3.26 2.26
C LEU A 89 -1.69 4.28 1.17
N ALA A 90 -1.62 5.57 1.50
CA ALA A 90 -1.18 6.62 0.59
C ALA A 90 0.23 6.34 0.02
N ALA A 91 1.16 5.93 0.88
CA ALA A 91 2.51 5.58 0.47
C ALA A 91 2.54 4.30 -0.40
N ALA A 92 1.69 3.32 -0.11
CA ALA A 92 1.59 2.08 -0.87
C ALA A 92 1.04 2.29 -2.30
N ILE A 93 0.17 3.27 -2.51
CA ILE A 93 -0.41 3.61 -3.83
C ILE A 93 0.33 4.76 -4.54
N ALA A 94 1.44 5.24 -3.96
CA ALA A 94 2.20 6.35 -4.51
C ALA A 94 2.85 5.97 -5.84
N GLN A 95 2.70 6.84 -6.84
CA GLN A 95 3.42 6.75 -8.12
C GLN A 95 4.85 7.28 -7.99
#